data_AF-A0A5P1EUF9-F1
#
_entry.id   AF-A0A5P1EUF9-F1
#
_cell.length_a   1.000
_cell.length_b   1.000
_cell.length_c   1.000
_cell.angle_alpha   90.00
_cell.angle_beta   90.00
_cell.angle_gamma   90.00
#
_symmetry.space_group_name_H-M   'P 1'
#
loop_
_entity.id
_entity.type
_entity.pdbx_description
1 polymer ?
#
loop_
_entity_poly.entity_id
_entity_poly.type
_entity_poly.pdbx_seq_one_letter_code
_entity_poly.pdbx_strand_id
1 'polypeptide(L)'
;MIARHLGCPLYRRITRRFRENAIGILKAAVVGSQKDYRVSRDCKWLPDKVKEECLETAKYVEKAFIKAINESNCGREHVVPSIVQFCFILLESANEETGKVSDGAEELMGIEELGIKLLKTLF
;
A
#
# COMPACT_ATOMS: atom_id res chain seq x y z
N MET A 1 -33.08 -6.54 24.04
CA MET A 1 -33.67 -5.73 22.96
C MET A 1 -32.57 -5.36 21.96
N ILE A 2 -31.99 -6.38 21.30
CA ILE A 2 -32.17 -6.72 19.88
C ILE A 2 -31.84 -5.58 18.90
N ALA A 3 -30.61 -5.66 18.37
CA ALA A 3 -30.11 -5.26 17.06
C ALA A 3 -31.05 -4.46 16.12
N ARG A 4 -30.65 -3.24 15.73
CA ARG A 4 -31.19 -2.55 14.52
C ARG A 4 -30.35 -1.41 13.92
N HIS A 5 -29.04 -1.29 14.21
CA HIS A 5 -28.21 -0.24 13.60
C HIS A 5 -27.47 -0.63 12.30
N LEU A 6 -27.66 -1.85 11.77
CA LEU A 6 -27.00 -2.30 10.54
C LEU A 6 -27.75 -1.95 9.23
N GLY A 7 -28.87 -1.24 9.30
CA GLY A 7 -29.78 -1.04 8.16
C GLY A 7 -29.90 0.38 7.59
N CYS A 8 -29.22 1.39 8.16
CA CYS A 8 -29.42 2.77 7.72
C CYS A 8 -28.62 3.05 6.43
N PRO A 9 -29.26 3.40 5.29
CA PRO A 9 -28.58 3.60 4.01
C PRO A 9 -27.48 4.68 4.07
N LEU A 10 -27.68 5.70 4.91
CA LEU A 10 -26.71 6.75 5.17
C LEU A 10 -25.42 6.22 5.81
N TYR A 11 -25.52 5.39 6.85
CA TYR A 11 -24.35 4.83 7.54
C TYR A 11 -23.53 3.94 6.60
N ARG A 12 -24.20 3.07 5.83
CA ARG A 12 -23.54 2.23 4.81
C ARG A 12 -22.80 3.09 3.76
N ARG A 13 -23.37 4.22 3.36
CA ARG A 13 -22.75 5.12 2.38
C ARG A 13 -21.51 5.83 2.93
N ILE A 14 -21.55 6.26 4.19
CA ILE A 14 -20.43 6.93 4.86
C ILE A 14 -19.28 5.94 5.06
N THR A 15 -19.55 4.75 5.59
CA THR A 15 -18.52 3.71 5.78
C THR A 15 -17.86 3.32 4.47
N ARG A 16 -18.64 3.17 3.39
CA ARG A 16 -18.10 2.88 2.05
C ARG A 16 -17.16 4.00 1.56
N ARG A 17 -17.58 5.26 1.64
CA ARG A 17 -16.76 6.41 1.23
C ARG A 17 -15.48 6.53 2.05
N PHE A 18 -15.57 6.31 3.36
CA PHE A 18 -14.41 6.32 4.23
C PHE A 18 -13.40 5.25 3.83
N ARG A 19 -13.86 4.02 3.57
CA ARG A 19 -13.01 2.93 3.08
C ARG A 19 -12.34 3.28 1.75
N GLU A 20 -13.09 3.78 0.78
CA GLU A 20 -12.55 4.18 -0.53
C GLU A 20 -11.48 5.27 -0.39
N ASN A 21 -11.73 6.30 0.44
CA ASN A 21 -10.75 7.35 0.72
C ASN A 21 -9.51 6.81 1.43
N ALA A 22 -9.67 5.94 2.43
CA ALA A 22 -8.56 5.33 3.15
C ALA A 22 -7.68 4.51 2.21
N ILE A 23 -8.28 3.67 1.37
CA ILE A 23 -7.56 2.90 0.34
C ILE A 23 -6.81 3.83 -0.61
N GLY A 24 -7.43 4.94 -1.06
CA GLY A 24 -6.77 5.93 -1.91
C GLY A 24 -5.54 6.56 -1.25
N ILE A 25 -5.63 6.93 0.02
CA ILE A 25 -4.50 7.48 0.79
C ILE A 25 -3.39 6.44 0.96
N LEU A 26 -3.74 5.21 1.31
CA LEU A 26 -2.77 4.11 1.46
C LEU A 26 -2.06 3.82 0.14
N LYS A 27 -2.79 3.80 -0.98
CA LYS A 27 -2.22 3.64 -2.32
C LYS A 27 -1.24 4.78 -2.62
N ALA A 28 -1.65 6.02 -2.38
CA ALA A 28 -0.80 7.19 -2.61
C ALA A 28 0.47 7.17 -1.76
N ALA A 29 0.41 6.67 -0.51
CA ALA A 29 1.59 6.54 0.34
C ALA A 29 2.59 5.50 -0.20
N VAL A 30 2.10 4.34 -0.65
CA VAL A 30 2.95 3.28 -1.23
C VAL A 30 3.55 3.76 -2.56
N VAL A 31 2.70 4.11 -3.52
CA VAL A 31 3.15 4.53 -4.87
C VAL A 31 3.99 5.80 -4.80
N GLY A 32 3.60 6.76 -3.96
CA GLY A 32 4.33 8.01 -3.73
C GLY A 32 5.73 7.76 -3.21
N SER A 33 5.89 6.99 -2.13
CA SER A 33 7.21 6.72 -1.55
C SER A 33 8.14 5.96 -2.51
N GLN A 34 7.61 5.00 -3.28
CA GLN A 34 8.39 4.32 -4.32
C GLN A 34 8.80 5.26 -5.46
N LYS A 35 7.89 6.11 -5.91
CA LYS A 35 8.17 7.12 -6.94
C LYS A 35 9.18 8.16 -6.46
N ASP A 36 9.06 8.62 -5.22
CA ASP A 36 9.99 9.57 -4.61
C ASP A 36 11.40 8.98 -4.54
N TYR A 37 11.52 7.72 -4.11
CA TYR A 37 12.81 7.01 -4.16
C TYR A 37 13.35 6.92 -5.59
N ARG A 38 12.54 6.46 -6.56
CA ARG A 38 12.94 6.35 -7.98
C ARG A 38 13.46 7.68 -8.53
N VAL A 39 12.71 8.77 -8.32
CA VAL A 39 13.10 10.11 -8.75
C VAL A 39 14.37 10.57 -8.02
N SER A 40 14.49 10.28 -6.72
CA SER A 40 15.67 10.67 -5.94
C SER A 40 16.94 10.00 -6.43
N ARG A 41 16.86 8.69 -6.73
CA ARG A 41 17.96 7.86 -7.22
C ARG A 41 18.49 8.37 -8.56
N ASP A 42 17.58 8.72 -9.47
CA ASP A 42 17.92 9.15 -10.82
C ASP A 42 18.39 10.63 -10.85
N CYS A 43 18.17 11.39 -9.77
CA CYS A 43 18.56 12.80 -9.66
C CYS A 43 20.02 12.98 -9.23
N LYS A 44 20.87 13.45 -10.15
CA LYS A 44 22.29 13.74 -9.90
C LYS A 44 22.54 14.92 -8.94
N TRP A 45 21.54 15.78 -8.76
CA TRP A 45 21.65 16.99 -7.95
C TRP A 45 21.34 16.77 -6.47
N LEU A 46 20.74 15.63 -6.11
CA LEU A 46 20.40 15.35 -4.72
C LEU A 46 21.61 14.81 -3.96
N PRO A 47 21.84 15.29 -2.72
CA PRO A 47 22.81 14.68 -1.82
C PRO A 47 22.46 13.21 -1.54
N ASP A 48 23.47 12.37 -1.38
CA ASP A 48 23.26 10.92 -1.16
C ASP A 48 22.44 10.63 0.09
N LYS A 49 22.61 11.46 1.14
CA LYS A 49 21.79 11.39 2.35
C LYS A 49 20.28 11.48 2.07
N VAL A 50 19.87 12.34 1.13
CA VAL A 50 18.44 12.50 0.78
C VAL A 50 17.93 11.27 0.02
N LYS A 51 18.76 10.67 -0.83
CA LYS A 51 18.42 9.43 -1.55
C LYS A 51 18.23 8.27 -0.58
N GLU A 52 19.11 8.17 0.43
CA GLU A 52 19.01 7.19 1.51
C GLU A 52 17.74 7.39 2.36
N GLU A 53 17.40 8.64 2.71
CA GLU A 53 16.16 8.96 3.42
C GLU A 53 14.91 8.56 2.63
N CYS A 54 14.88 8.79 1.31
CA CYS A 54 13.78 8.37 0.44
C CYS A 54 13.65 6.84 0.39
N LEU A 55 14.78 6.13 0.31
CA LEU A 55 14.81 4.67 0.33
C LEU A 55 14.30 4.09 1.64
N GLU A 56 14.80 4.59 2.77
CA GLU A 56 14.37 4.13 4.09
C GLU A 56 12.89 4.44 4.35
N THR A 57 12.39 5.57 3.84
CA THR A 57 10.96 5.90 3.90
C THR A 57 10.13 4.86 3.12
N ALA A 58 10.53 4.52 1.90
CA ALA A 58 9.82 3.53 1.09
C ALA A 58 9.84 2.13 1.76
N LYS A 59 11.01 1.69 2.26
CA LYS A 59 11.13 0.43 3.02
C LYS A 59 10.29 0.43 4.29
N TYR A 60 10.23 1.56 5.00
CA TYR A 60 9.42 1.70 6.20
C TYR A 60 7.94 1.52 5.90
N VAL A 61 7.45 2.14 4.81
CA VAL A 61 6.06 1.97 4.35
C VAL A 61 5.77 0.51 4.05
N GLU A 62 6.60 -0.18 3.27
CA GLU A 62 6.42 -1.62 2.96
C GLU A 62 6.34 -2.48 4.22
N LYS A 63 7.30 -2.30 5.15
CA LYS A 63 7.34 -3.03 6.42
C LYS A 63 6.10 -2.76 7.27
N ALA A 64 5.61 -1.52 7.29
CA ALA A 64 4.42 -1.14 8.04
C ALA A 64 3.16 -1.87 7.52
N PHE A 65 3.00 -2.00 6.20
CA PHE A 65 1.90 -2.77 5.61
C PHE A 65 1.99 -4.26 5.92
N ILE A 66 3.16 -4.87 5.73
CA ILE A 66 3.37 -6.30 6.05
C ILE A 66 3.05 -6.57 7.53
N LYS A 67 3.50 -5.70 8.43
CA LYS A 67 3.20 -5.79 9.85
C LYS A 67 1.69 -5.66 10.12
N ALA A 68 1.03 -4.65 9.56
CA ALA A 68 -0.40 -4.42 9.76
C ALA A 68 -1.26 -5.61 9.28
N ILE A 69 -0.90 -6.23 8.16
CA ILE A 69 -1.59 -7.42 7.64
C ILE A 69 -1.37 -8.63 8.56
N ASN A 70 -0.12 -8.90 8.97
CA ASN A 70 0.17 -9.99 9.90
C ASN A 70 -0.63 -9.88 11.20
N GLU A 71 -0.70 -8.69 11.77
CA GLU A 71 -1.48 -8.47 12.98
C GLU A 71 -3.01 -8.47 12.73
N SER A 72 -3.47 -8.44 11.48
CA SER A 72 -4.88 -8.55 11.13
C SER A 72 -5.37 -10.01 11.16
N ASN A 73 -4.45 -10.97 11.01
CA ASN A 73 -4.73 -12.41 11.07
C ASN A 73 -5.19 -12.87 12.48
N CYS A 74 -5.06 -12.01 13.50
CA CYS A 74 -5.51 -12.27 14.87
C CYS A 74 -6.68 -11.35 15.27
N GLY A 75 -7.92 -11.81 15.13
CA GLY A 75 -9.11 -11.14 15.69
C GLY A 75 -9.55 -9.84 14.99
N ARG A 76 -9.07 -9.58 13.77
CA ARG A 76 -9.50 -8.45 12.93
C ARG A 76 -10.01 -8.89 11.56
N GLU A 77 -10.73 -10.00 11.50
CA GLU A 77 -11.26 -10.58 10.26
C GLU A 77 -12.12 -9.60 9.44
N HIS A 78 -12.73 -8.60 10.09
CA HIS A 78 -13.53 -7.57 9.43
C HIS A 78 -12.72 -6.62 8.52
N VAL A 79 -11.40 -6.51 8.67
CA VAL A 79 -10.55 -5.67 7.80
C VAL A 79 -10.05 -6.41 6.57
N VAL A 80 -10.04 -7.74 6.59
CA VAL A 80 -9.52 -8.61 5.51
C VAL A 80 -10.10 -8.24 4.14
N PRO A 81 -11.42 -8.02 3.96
CA PRO A 81 -11.96 -7.65 2.65
C PRO A 81 -11.39 -6.32 2.11
N SER A 82 -11.09 -5.37 3.00
CA SER A 82 -10.51 -4.08 2.60
C SER A 82 -9.02 -4.20 2.27
N ILE A 83 -8.29 -5.10 2.94
CA ILE A 83 -6.90 -5.43 2.62
C ILE A 83 -6.83 -6.10 1.25
N VAL A 84 -7.68 -7.09 0.97
CA VAL A 84 -7.75 -7.74 -0.35
C VAL A 84 -8.03 -6.69 -1.44
N GLN A 85 -9.04 -5.84 -1.23
CA GLN A 85 -9.36 -4.77 -2.17
C GLN A 85 -8.16 -3.85 -2.42
N PHE A 86 -7.44 -3.46 -1.36
CA PHE A 86 -6.24 -2.63 -1.46
C PHE A 86 -5.13 -3.31 -2.27
N CYS A 87 -4.84 -4.59 -2.02
CA CYS A 87 -3.81 -5.33 -2.76
C CYS A 87 -4.10 -5.41 -4.26
N PHE A 88 -5.35 -5.67 -4.66
CA PHE A 88 -5.72 -5.66 -6.08
C PHE A 88 -5.57 -4.28 -6.72
N ILE A 89 -5.95 -3.22 -6.01
CA ILE A 89 -5.75 -1.84 -6.48
C ILE A 89 -4.25 -1.52 -6.66
N LEU A 90 -3.38 -2.01 -5.77
CA LEU A 90 -1.93 -1.89 -5.96
C LEU A 90 -1.47 -2.61 -7.23
N LEU A 91 -1.90 -3.86 -7.44
CA LEU A 91 -1.54 -4.65 -8.63
C LEU A 91 -2.01 -4.00 -9.94
N GLU A 92 -3.22 -3.44 -9.96
CA GLU A 92 -3.74 -2.68 -11.11
C GLU A 92 -2.85 -1.45 -11.41
N SER A 93 -2.32 -0.81 -10.37
CA SER A 93 -1.44 0.37 -10.51
C SER A 93 -0.06 0.01 -11.06
N ALA A 94 0.44 -1.20 -10.78
CA ALA A 94 1.71 -1.67 -11.31
C ALA A 94 1.65 -1.86 -12.84
N ASN A 95 0.48 -2.27 -13.35
CA ASN A 95 0.27 -2.48 -14.79
C ASN A 95 0.36 -1.17 -15.59
N GLU A 96 -0.04 -0.04 -14.99
CA GLU A 96 0.01 1.30 -15.62
C GLU A 96 1.44 1.87 -15.73
N GLU A 97 2.38 1.40 -14.91
CA GLU A 97 3.76 1.90 -14.84
C GLU A 97 4.79 1.05 -15.59
N THR A 98 4.37 0.13 -16.47
CA THR A 98 5.28 -0.75 -17.25
C THR A 98 6.08 0.02 -18.31
N GLY A 99 7.06 0.78 -17.82
CA GLY A 99 8.02 1.58 -18.57
C GLY A 99 9.41 1.48 -17.94
N LYS A 100 10.04 0.31 -18.12
CA LYS A 100 11.49 0.04 -18.17
C LYS A 100 12.39 0.33 -16.94
N VAL A 101 13.09 -0.76 -16.58
CA VAL A 101 14.45 -0.91 -16.04
C VAL A 101 14.66 -0.62 -14.54
N SER A 102 14.84 -1.71 -13.79
CA SER A 102 15.75 -1.74 -12.65
C SER A 102 16.92 -2.66 -13.00
N ASP A 103 17.96 -2.05 -13.58
CA ASP A 103 19.31 -2.61 -13.58
C ASP A 103 19.99 -2.04 -12.33
N GLY A 104 20.41 -2.93 -11.42
CA GLY A 104 21.11 -2.59 -10.18
C GLY A 104 20.32 -2.76 -8.88
N ALA A 105 20.55 -3.90 -8.23
CA ALA A 105 20.43 -4.19 -6.79
C ALA A 105 19.07 -3.95 -6.08
N GLU A 106 18.24 -5.00 -6.05
CA GLU A 106 17.69 -5.71 -4.87
C GLU A 106 17.21 -4.97 -3.59
N GLU A 107 17.11 -3.64 -3.53
CA GLU A 107 16.86 -2.95 -2.24
C GLU A 107 15.39 -2.60 -1.96
N LEU A 108 14.51 -2.62 -2.96
CA LEU A 108 13.10 -2.29 -2.82
C LEU A 108 12.22 -3.15 -3.73
N MET A 109 11.09 -3.66 -3.23
CA MET A 109 10.15 -4.47 -4.03
C MET A 109 9.40 -3.59 -5.02
N GLY A 110 9.19 -4.06 -6.25
CA GLY A 110 8.26 -3.37 -7.16
C GLY A 110 6.83 -3.34 -6.61
N ILE A 111 5.98 -2.39 -7.04
CA ILE A 111 4.56 -2.34 -6.63
C ILE A 111 3.85 -3.70 -6.83
N GLU A 112 4.13 -4.38 -7.94
CA GLU A 112 3.55 -5.70 -8.23
C GLU A 112 4.01 -6.75 -7.23
N GLU A 113 5.32 -6.86 -7.01
CA GLU A 113 5.93 -7.79 -6.06
C GLU A 113 5.43 -7.56 -4.64
N LEU A 114 5.32 -6.29 -4.23
CA LEU A 114 4.75 -5.88 -2.96
C LEU A 114 3.29 -6.32 -2.86
N GLY A 115 2.47 -6.05 -3.88
CA GLY A 115 1.06 -6.48 -3.92
C GLY A 115 0.91 -8.00 -3.75
N ILE A 116 1.73 -8.78 -4.45
CA ILE A 116 1.79 -10.24 -4.32
C ILE A 116 2.23 -10.65 -2.92
N LYS A 117 3.26 -10.00 -2.36
CA LYS A 117 3.77 -10.31 -1.02
C LYS A 117 2.74 -10.04 0.07
N LEU A 118 1.99 -8.94 -0.04
CA LEU A 118 0.91 -8.60 0.90
C LEU A 118 -0.21 -9.63 0.84
N LEU A 119 -0.61 -10.07 -0.36
CA LEU A 119 -1.60 -11.15 -0.52
C LEU A 119 -1.11 -12.46 0.10
N LYS A 120 0.14 -12.86 -0.15
CA LYS A 120 0.76 -14.05 0.46
C LYS A 120 0.94 -13.96 1.98
N THR A 121 0.89 -12.76 2.55
CA THR A 121 0.97 -12.57 4.02
C THR A 121 -0.43 -12.67 4.65
N LEU A 122 -1.46 -12.40 3.86
CA LEU A 122 -2.85 -12.44 4.28
C LEU A 122 -3.45 -13.86 4.22
N PHE A 123 -3.01 -14.69 3.26
CA PHE A 123 -3.46 -16.07 3.04
C PHE A 123 -2.36 -17.07 3.38
#